data_AF-A0AA35SEN9-F1
#
_entry.id   AF-A0AA35SEN9-F1
#
_cell.length_a   1.000
_cell.length_b   1.000
_cell.length_c   1.000
_cell.angle_alpha   90.00
_cell.angle_beta   90.00
_cell.angle_gamma   90.00
#
_symmetry.space_group_name_H-M   'P 1'
#
loop_
_entity.id
_entity.type
_entity.pdbx_description
1 polymer ?
#
loop_
_entity_poly.entity_id
_entity_poly.type
_entity_poly.pdbx_seq_one_letter_code
_entity_poly.pdbx_strand_id
1 'polypeptide(L)'
;MKLAQFQGKRVCFKDVVFSLLARMQQGLYYNTYLTPDCRGSGLMQAFTKHLVPRLGIPQDSRLPERVRVTLLSRSTKHRRIVNENELVNALKTVGYFDVSVVDYKFREFPFLEQIKTSHNSDIFMGIHGAGLTHMIFLPDWAGVFEMFNTEDPRCYYDLARLRGIEYITWEKGDKIWKEAEGYSPTSGNPSPKFTNYTLDVEELMRLVTGLGDRVRERKMERHAHSLGLFTTS
;
A
#
# COMPACT_ATOMS: atom_id res chain seq x y z
N MET A 1 15.77 -22.60 10.39
CA MET A 1 16.50 -23.56 9.56
C MET A 1 17.16 -22.80 8.43
N LYS A 2 18.49 -22.92 8.24
CA LYS A 2 19.22 -22.21 7.17
C LYS A 2 19.47 -23.20 6.03
N LEU A 3 19.22 -22.79 4.78
CA LEU A 3 19.46 -23.61 3.57
C LEU A 3 20.89 -24.16 3.51
N ALA A 4 21.87 -23.38 3.98
CA ALA A 4 23.28 -23.79 4.07
C ALA A 4 23.51 -25.10 4.85
N GLN A 5 22.61 -25.46 5.78
CA GLN A 5 22.72 -26.69 6.57
C GLN A 5 22.51 -27.98 5.75
N PHE A 6 21.94 -27.84 4.55
CA PHE A 6 21.64 -28.93 3.61
C PHE A 6 22.55 -28.93 2.38
N GLN A 7 23.58 -28.06 2.34
CA GLN A 7 24.51 -28.02 1.22
C GLN A 7 25.17 -29.40 1.02
N GLY A 8 25.10 -29.91 -0.21
CA GLY A 8 25.64 -31.22 -0.58
C GLY A 8 24.83 -32.43 -0.08
N LYS A 9 23.71 -32.23 0.61
CA LYS A 9 22.86 -33.30 1.13
C LYS A 9 21.61 -33.46 0.27
N ARG A 10 21.18 -34.71 0.04
CA ARG A 10 19.85 -35.01 -0.49
C ARG A 10 18.87 -35.08 0.68
N VAL A 11 17.89 -34.19 0.71
CA VAL A 11 16.85 -34.14 1.75
C VAL A 11 15.47 -34.16 1.12
N CYS A 12 14.53 -34.85 1.78
CA CYS A 12 13.13 -34.91 1.36
C CYS A 12 12.29 -34.13 2.37
N PHE A 13 11.48 -33.19 1.88
CA PHE A 13 10.53 -32.44 2.67
C PHE A 13 9.12 -32.81 2.25
N LYS A 14 8.19 -32.86 3.22
CA LYS A 14 6.77 -33.08 2.93
C LYS A 14 6.15 -31.87 2.24
N ASP A 15 6.44 -30.69 2.77
CA ASP A 15 5.97 -29.41 2.27
C ASP A 15 7.15 -28.43 2.21
N VAL A 16 7.29 -27.71 1.11
CA VAL A 16 8.33 -26.68 0.95
C VAL A 16 7.71 -25.43 0.36
N VAL A 17 8.03 -24.29 0.98
CA VAL A 17 7.72 -22.98 0.43
C VAL A 17 9.03 -22.31 0.02
N PHE A 18 9.22 -22.14 -1.29
CA PHE A 18 10.30 -21.32 -1.83
C PHE A 18 9.78 -19.88 -1.95
N SER A 19 10.21 -19.02 -1.03
CA SER A 19 9.95 -17.60 -1.16
C SER A 19 10.94 -16.98 -2.14
N LEU A 20 10.44 -16.12 -3.03
CA LEU A 20 11.30 -15.22 -3.79
C LEU A 20 11.92 -14.22 -2.82
N LEU A 21 13.20 -13.92 -2.98
CA LEU A 21 13.87 -12.92 -2.15
C LEU A 21 13.19 -11.56 -2.35
N ALA A 22 12.70 -10.99 -1.25
CA ALA A 22 11.95 -9.73 -1.27
C ALA A 22 12.74 -8.53 -1.83
N ARG A 23 14.08 -8.60 -1.86
CA ARG A 23 14.98 -7.58 -2.41
C ARG A 23 15.96 -8.13 -3.44
N MET A 24 15.53 -9.10 -4.24
CA MET A 24 16.30 -9.48 -5.42
C MET A 24 16.29 -8.32 -6.41
N GLN A 25 17.46 -7.79 -6.77
CA GLN A 25 17.57 -6.84 -7.88
C GLN A 25 17.05 -7.51 -9.15
N GLN A 26 16.21 -6.81 -9.91
CA GLN A 26 15.48 -7.37 -11.05
C GLN A 26 14.58 -8.58 -10.68
N GLY A 27 14.25 -8.71 -9.38
CA GLY A 27 13.26 -9.67 -8.92
C GLY A 27 11.86 -9.28 -9.39
N LEU A 28 10.86 -10.07 -9.01
CA LEU A 28 9.50 -9.87 -9.50
C LEU A 28 8.87 -8.54 -9.06
N TYR A 29 9.33 -7.98 -7.93
CA TYR A 29 8.67 -6.84 -7.27
C TYR A 29 9.59 -5.71 -6.83
N TYR A 30 10.89 -5.98 -6.60
CA TYR A 30 11.83 -4.98 -6.07
C TYR A 30 12.81 -4.56 -7.15
N ASN A 31 12.79 -3.28 -7.52
CA ASN A 31 13.63 -2.71 -8.59
C ASN A 31 13.56 -3.55 -9.89
N THR A 32 12.38 -4.08 -10.19
CA THR A 32 12.10 -4.68 -11.49
C THR A 32 12.22 -3.60 -12.55
N TYR A 33 12.96 -3.88 -13.63
CA TYR A 33 12.99 -2.95 -14.76
C TYR A 33 11.60 -2.93 -15.42
N LEU A 34 10.90 -1.80 -15.27
CA LEU A 34 9.65 -1.55 -15.96
C LEU A 34 9.94 -0.63 -17.14
N THR A 35 9.62 -1.09 -18.35
CA THR A 35 9.60 -0.23 -19.52
C THR A 35 8.78 1.04 -19.21
N PRO A 36 9.26 2.23 -19.63
CA PRO A 36 8.48 3.46 -19.52
C PRO A 36 7.05 3.24 -20.02
N ASP A 37 6.08 3.87 -19.35
CA ASP A 37 4.65 3.81 -19.68
C ASP A 37 3.93 2.46 -19.50
N CYS A 38 4.65 1.36 -19.28
CA CYS A 38 4.01 0.10 -18.91
C CYS A 38 3.33 0.21 -17.53
N ARG A 39 2.06 -0.21 -17.47
CA ARG A 39 1.22 -0.25 -16.27
C ARG A 39 0.29 -1.46 -16.33
N GLY A 40 -0.19 -1.93 -15.19
CA GLY A 40 -1.22 -2.97 -15.11
C GLY A 40 -0.78 -4.34 -15.63
N SER A 41 0.30 -4.89 -15.07
CA SER A 41 0.82 -6.22 -15.40
C SER A 41 -0.27 -7.30 -15.30
N GLY A 42 -0.42 -8.08 -16.37
CA GLY A 42 -1.35 -9.22 -16.40
C GLY A 42 -1.08 -10.23 -15.28
N LEU A 43 0.20 -10.42 -14.89
CA LEU A 43 0.56 -11.29 -13.78
C LEU A 43 0.02 -10.79 -12.44
N MET A 44 0.15 -9.48 -12.16
CA MET A 44 -0.36 -8.89 -10.92
C MET A 44 -1.88 -8.97 -10.84
N GLN A 45 -2.55 -8.68 -11.95
CA GLN A 45 -4.00 -8.80 -12.02
C GLN A 45 -4.44 -10.25 -11.83
N ALA A 46 -3.79 -11.20 -12.51
CA ALA A 46 -4.10 -12.62 -12.40
C ALA A 46 -3.87 -13.13 -10.97
N PHE A 47 -2.80 -12.72 -10.30
CA PHE A 47 -2.53 -13.07 -8.91
C PHE A 47 -3.70 -12.67 -7.99
N THR A 48 -4.11 -11.40 -8.02
CA THR A 48 -5.18 -10.90 -7.15
C THR A 48 -6.54 -11.51 -7.51
N LYS A 49 -6.88 -11.59 -8.82
CA LYS A 49 -8.12 -12.22 -9.31
C LYS A 49 -8.18 -13.72 -9.02
N HIS A 50 -7.04 -14.39 -8.89
CA HIS A 50 -6.97 -15.80 -8.53
C HIS A 50 -7.13 -16.01 -7.01
N LEU A 51 -6.40 -15.22 -6.21
CA LEU A 51 -6.28 -15.41 -4.76
C LEU A 51 -7.53 -14.95 -4.01
N VAL A 52 -7.95 -13.69 -4.22
CA VAL A 52 -9.00 -13.05 -3.39
C VAL A 52 -10.32 -13.84 -3.39
N PRO A 53 -10.86 -14.28 -4.54
CA PRO A 53 -12.09 -15.09 -4.55
C PRO A 53 -11.93 -16.45 -3.86
N ARG A 54 -10.77 -17.10 -3.99
CA ARG A 54 -10.49 -18.40 -3.36
C ARG A 54 -10.34 -18.32 -1.84
N LEU A 55 -9.96 -17.15 -1.34
CA LEU A 55 -9.95 -16.84 0.09
C LEU A 55 -11.34 -16.47 0.62
N GLY A 56 -12.38 -16.44 -0.23
CA GLY A 56 -13.75 -16.12 0.17
C GLY A 56 -13.92 -14.66 0.60
N ILE A 57 -13.08 -13.74 0.07
CA ILE A 57 -13.09 -12.33 0.43
C ILE A 57 -13.96 -11.56 -0.57
N PRO A 58 -15.16 -11.07 -0.17
CA PRO A 58 -15.99 -10.27 -1.05
C PRO A 58 -15.46 -8.85 -1.16
N GLN A 59 -15.77 -8.22 -2.30
CA GLN A 59 -15.70 -6.78 -2.43
C GLN A 59 -17.03 -6.19 -1.95
N ASP A 60 -17.00 -5.38 -0.90
CA ASP A 60 -18.19 -4.78 -0.34
C ASP A 60 -18.81 -3.79 -1.33
N SER A 61 -20.10 -3.99 -1.61
CA SER A 61 -20.91 -3.08 -2.42
C SER A 61 -21.35 -1.89 -1.57
N ARG A 62 -20.58 -0.81 -1.61
CA ARG A 62 -21.00 0.49 -1.09
C ARG A 62 -21.26 1.46 -2.21
N LEU A 63 -22.15 2.39 -1.90
CA LEU A 63 -22.44 3.63 -2.60
C LEU A 63 -21.19 4.19 -3.34
N PRO A 64 -21.22 4.25 -4.69
CA PRO A 64 -20.08 4.68 -5.52
C PRO A 64 -19.51 6.04 -5.15
N GLU A 65 -20.34 6.90 -4.55
CA GLU A 65 -19.97 8.26 -4.13
C GLU A 65 -19.10 8.32 -2.87
N ARG A 66 -19.01 7.23 -2.10
CA ARG A 66 -18.18 7.15 -0.88
C ARG A 66 -16.80 6.60 -1.20
N VAL A 67 -15.77 7.20 -0.60
CA VAL A 67 -14.37 6.76 -0.74
C VAL A 67 -13.87 6.25 0.61
N ARG A 68 -13.49 4.97 0.66
CA ARG A 68 -12.90 4.33 1.84
C ARG A 68 -11.42 4.67 1.91
N VAL A 69 -11.03 5.47 2.90
CA VAL A 69 -9.65 5.87 3.15
C VAL A 69 -9.12 5.05 4.32
N THR A 70 -8.10 4.23 4.07
CA THR A 70 -7.49 3.38 5.09
C THR A 70 -6.07 3.84 5.34
N LEU A 71 -5.83 4.32 6.57
CA LEU A 71 -4.50 4.65 7.07
C LEU A 71 -3.90 3.43 7.77
N LEU A 72 -2.77 2.95 7.23
CA LEU A 72 -1.96 1.93 7.86
C LEU A 72 -1.06 2.58 8.93
N SER A 73 -1.53 2.51 10.17
CA SER A 73 -0.79 2.91 11.36
C SER A 73 0.33 1.91 11.67
N ARG A 74 1.23 2.32 12.57
CA ARG A 74 2.42 1.55 12.94
C ARG A 74 2.68 1.62 14.44
N SER A 75 2.40 0.53 15.15
CA SER A 75 2.82 0.35 16.55
C SER A 75 4.26 -0.18 16.67
N THR A 76 5.19 0.41 15.93
CA THR A 76 6.63 0.09 16.01
C THR A 76 7.42 1.23 16.65
N LYS A 77 8.66 0.98 17.11
CA LYS A 77 9.51 2.03 17.73
C LYS A 77 9.84 3.20 16.78
N HIS A 78 9.88 2.93 15.48
CA HIS A 78 10.34 3.87 14.45
C HIS A 78 9.35 3.94 13.28
N ARG A 79 9.50 4.96 12.43
CA ARG A 79 8.62 5.24 11.27
C ARG A 79 7.16 5.39 11.67
N ARG A 80 6.91 5.99 12.84
CA ARG A 80 5.56 6.37 13.26
C ARG A 80 5.21 7.75 12.74
N ILE A 81 3.92 7.99 12.54
CA ILE A 81 3.37 9.33 12.34
C ILE A 81 3.04 9.89 13.73
N VAL A 82 3.71 10.96 14.14
CA VAL A 82 3.55 11.53 15.48
C VAL A 82 2.19 12.20 15.63
N ASN A 83 1.77 12.97 14.62
CA ASN A 83 0.48 13.66 14.59
C ASN A 83 -0.63 12.86 13.87
N GLU A 84 -0.61 11.53 13.95
CA GLU A 84 -1.57 10.66 13.25
C GLU A 84 -3.04 11.05 13.49
N ASN A 85 -3.39 11.32 14.76
CA ASN A 85 -4.73 11.71 15.15
C ASN A 85 -5.18 13.02 14.49
N GLU A 86 -4.27 13.98 14.31
CA GLU A 86 -4.55 15.25 13.65
C GLU A 86 -4.91 15.03 12.18
N LEU A 87 -4.11 14.21 11.47
CA LEU A 87 -4.34 13.85 10.07
C LEU A 87 -5.68 13.13 9.90
N VAL A 88 -5.96 12.14 10.76
CA VAL A 88 -7.21 11.37 10.71
C VAL A 88 -8.42 12.26 10.98
N ASN A 89 -8.33 13.17 11.95
CA ASN A 89 -9.41 14.11 12.25
C ASN A 89 -9.65 15.08 11.08
N ALA A 90 -8.60 15.58 10.43
CA ALA A 90 -8.72 16.40 9.24
C ALA A 90 -9.39 15.64 8.10
N LEU A 91 -8.98 14.40 7.81
CA LEU A 91 -9.59 13.57 6.76
C LEU A 91 -11.08 13.31 7.02
N LYS A 92 -11.49 13.12 8.28
CA LYS A 92 -12.90 12.92 8.67
C LYS A 92 -13.78 14.15 8.44
N THR A 93 -13.21 15.34 8.22
CA THR A 93 -13.98 16.54 7.84
C THR A 93 -14.51 16.48 6.41
N VAL A 94 -13.95 15.62 5.56
CA VAL A 94 -14.40 15.42 4.17
C VAL A 94 -15.62 14.51 4.16
N GLY A 95 -16.79 15.09 3.87
CA GLY A 95 -18.08 14.41 4.05
C GLY A 95 -18.30 13.14 3.20
N TYR A 96 -17.50 12.88 2.17
CA TYR A 96 -17.57 11.68 1.34
C TYR A 96 -16.48 10.64 1.64
N PHE A 97 -15.60 10.91 2.60
CA PHE A 97 -14.61 9.95 3.07
C PHE A 97 -15.17 9.09 4.21
N ASP A 98 -14.90 7.79 4.13
CA ASP A 98 -15.00 6.87 5.26
C ASP A 98 -13.58 6.49 5.70
N VAL A 99 -13.14 7.08 6.82
CA VAL A 99 -11.74 7.01 7.26
C VAL A 99 -11.59 5.92 8.33
N SER A 100 -10.74 4.93 8.03
CA SER A 100 -10.36 3.87 8.96
C SER A 100 -8.86 3.89 9.22
N VAL A 101 -8.48 3.50 10.44
CA VAL A 101 -7.07 3.34 10.84
C VAL A 101 -6.88 1.90 11.24
N VAL A 102 -5.86 1.26 10.67
CA VAL A 102 -5.55 -0.16 10.94
C VAL A 102 -4.08 -0.32 11.27
N ASP A 103 -3.79 -1.27 12.15
CA ASP A 103 -2.44 -1.75 12.41
C ASP A 103 -2.37 -3.25 12.11
N TYR A 104 -1.62 -3.61 11.07
CA TYR A 104 -1.46 -5.01 10.63
C TYR A 104 -0.46 -5.79 11.49
N LYS A 105 -0.56 -5.61 12.81
CA LYS A 105 0.27 -6.30 13.78
C LYS A 105 -0.07 -7.77 13.83
N PHE A 106 0.97 -8.59 13.69
CA PHE A 106 0.86 -10.05 13.73
C PHE A 106 0.20 -10.51 15.04
N ARG A 107 -0.75 -11.45 14.94
CA ARG A 107 -1.61 -12.00 16.01
C ARG A 107 -2.73 -11.09 16.52
N GLU A 108 -2.62 -9.78 16.35
CA GLU A 108 -3.67 -8.83 16.76
C GLU A 108 -4.66 -8.57 15.61
N PHE A 109 -4.18 -8.64 14.37
CA PHE A 109 -5.02 -8.49 13.19
C PHE A 109 -4.81 -9.68 12.23
N PRO A 110 -5.78 -10.62 12.15
CA PRO A 110 -5.66 -11.82 11.33
C PRO A 110 -5.38 -11.50 9.86
N PHE A 111 -4.53 -12.29 9.20
CA PHE A 111 -4.08 -11.99 7.84
C PHE A 111 -5.22 -11.91 6.81
N LEU A 112 -6.24 -12.77 6.92
CA LEU A 112 -7.43 -12.68 6.05
C LEU A 112 -8.19 -11.37 6.25
N GLU A 113 -8.28 -10.87 7.49
CA GLU A 113 -8.86 -9.56 7.76
C GLU A 113 -7.98 -8.43 7.18
N GLN A 114 -6.65 -8.57 7.18
CA GLN A 114 -5.76 -7.61 6.52
C GLN A 114 -6.04 -7.55 5.02
N ILE A 115 -6.17 -8.70 4.36
CA ILE A 115 -6.51 -8.76 2.93
C ILE A 115 -7.90 -8.17 2.71
N LYS A 116 -8.90 -8.55 3.51
CA LYS A 116 -10.26 -8.03 3.40
C LYS A 116 -10.31 -6.52 3.54
N THR A 117 -9.62 -5.96 4.52
CA THR A 117 -9.54 -4.50 4.75
C THR A 117 -8.87 -3.82 3.57
N SER A 118 -7.74 -4.36 3.10
CA SER A 118 -7.02 -3.82 1.94
C SER A 118 -7.89 -3.88 0.68
N HIS A 119 -8.48 -5.03 0.39
CA HIS A 119 -9.36 -5.23 -0.77
C HIS A 119 -10.60 -4.31 -0.75
N ASN A 120 -10.97 -3.83 0.43
CA ASN A 120 -12.06 -2.90 0.66
C ASN A 120 -11.58 -1.48 0.99
N SER A 121 -10.38 -1.09 0.54
CA SER A 121 -9.86 0.28 0.63
C SER A 121 -9.83 0.92 -0.76
N ASP A 122 -10.37 2.13 -0.89
CA ASP A 122 -10.35 2.89 -2.15
C ASP A 122 -9.11 3.80 -2.20
N ILE A 123 -8.69 4.33 -1.04
CA ILE A 123 -7.39 4.94 -0.82
C ILE A 123 -6.69 4.15 0.29
N PHE A 124 -5.44 3.73 0.04
CA PHE A 124 -4.60 3.09 1.05
C PHE A 124 -3.34 3.92 1.28
N MET A 125 -3.11 4.35 2.51
CA MET A 125 -2.04 5.29 2.83
C MET A 125 -1.21 4.85 4.03
N GLY A 126 0.07 5.19 4.03
CA GLY A 126 0.98 4.89 5.13
C GLY A 126 2.44 5.22 4.83
N ILE A 127 3.30 5.15 5.84
CA ILE A 127 4.75 5.31 5.69
C ILE A 127 5.36 4.06 5.06
N HIS A 128 6.39 4.25 4.20
CA HIS A 128 7.16 3.19 3.56
C HIS A 128 7.45 2.00 4.49
N GLY A 129 7.07 0.81 4.04
CA GLY A 129 7.30 -0.44 4.75
C GLY A 129 6.43 -1.57 4.22
N ALA A 130 6.75 -2.80 4.64
CA ALA A 130 6.18 -4.02 4.09
C ALA A 130 4.64 -4.02 4.03
N GLY A 131 3.94 -3.37 4.96
CA GLY A 131 2.47 -3.29 4.90
C GLY A 131 1.92 -2.56 3.66
N LEU A 132 2.67 -1.64 3.03
CA LEU A 132 2.24 -1.02 1.76
C LEU A 132 2.16 -2.03 0.61
N THR A 133 2.76 -3.22 0.70
CA THR A 133 2.60 -4.25 -0.34
C THR A 133 1.17 -4.77 -0.43
N HIS A 134 0.33 -4.52 0.59
CA HIS A 134 -1.11 -4.79 0.53
C HIS A 134 -1.81 -4.05 -0.60
N MET A 135 -1.15 -3.06 -1.22
CA MET A 135 -1.64 -2.42 -2.43
C MET A 135 -2.00 -3.39 -3.56
N ILE A 136 -1.36 -4.58 -3.60
CA ILE A 136 -1.66 -5.61 -4.59
C ILE A 136 -3.12 -6.10 -4.51
N PHE A 137 -3.73 -6.03 -3.33
CA PHE A 137 -5.10 -6.49 -3.08
C PHE A 137 -6.16 -5.41 -3.29
N LEU A 138 -5.77 -4.14 -3.46
CA LEU A 138 -6.70 -3.04 -3.67
C LEU A 138 -7.57 -3.26 -4.92
N PRO A 139 -8.77 -2.68 -4.97
CA PRO A 139 -9.58 -2.69 -6.19
C PRO A 139 -8.91 -1.89 -7.31
N ASP A 140 -9.23 -2.16 -8.57
CA ASP A 140 -8.49 -1.55 -9.70
C ASP A 140 -8.69 -0.02 -9.83
N TRP A 141 -9.71 0.57 -9.18
CA TRP A 141 -9.91 2.03 -9.17
C TRP A 141 -9.08 2.75 -8.12
N ALA A 142 -8.45 2.01 -7.20
CA ALA A 142 -7.85 2.55 -6.00
C ALA A 142 -6.63 3.44 -6.24
N GLY A 143 -6.27 4.18 -5.19
CA GLY A 143 -5.03 4.93 -5.10
C GLY A 143 -4.23 4.59 -3.85
N VAL A 144 -2.91 4.71 -3.96
CA VAL A 144 -1.97 4.60 -2.83
C VAL A 144 -1.35 5.97 -2.55
N PHE A 145 -1.29 6.35 -1.28
CA PHE A 145 -0.46 7.47 -0.84
C PHE A 145 0.68 6.95 0.04
N GLU A 146 1.89 6.96 -0.52
CA GLU A 146 3.10 6.71 0.25
C GLU A 146 3.51 8.00 0.98
N MET A 147 3.13 8.06 2.26
CA MET A 147 3.26 9.25 3.11
C MET A 147 4.70 9.55 3.52
N PHE A 148 5.65 8.68 3.23
CA PHE A 148 7.08 9.01 3.27
C PHE A 148 7.83 7.82 2.69
N ASN A 149 8.57 8.02 1.60
CA ASN A 149 9.22 6.96 0.85
C ASN A 149 10.57 6.49 1.41
N THR A 150 11.04 7.08 2.52
CA THR A 150 12.33 6.74 3.14
C THR A 150 13.52 6.78 2.17
N GLU A 151 13.50 7.74 1.23
CA GLU A 151 14.54 7.94 0.20
C GLU A 151 14.60 6.81 -0.84
N ASP A 152 13.53 6.01 -0.95
CA ASP A 152 13.38 4.95 -1.96
C ASP A 152 12.07 5.14 -2.77
N PRO A 153 12.01 6.18 -3.61
CA PRO A 153 10.77 6.57 -4.31
C PRO A 153 10.31 5.54 -5.34
N ARG A 154 11.21 4.70 -5.85
CA ARG A 154 10.90 3.74 -6.92
C ARG A 154 10.22 2.48 -6.40
N CYS A 155 10.54 2.05 -5.18
CA CYS A 155 10.08 0.78 -4.61
C CYS A 155 8.56 0.57 -4.74
N TYR A 156 7.77 1.48 -4.17
CA TYR A 156 6.31 1.34 -4.19
C TYR A 156 5.65 2.00 -5.40
N TYR A 157 6.29 2.98 -6.03
CA TYR A 157 5.85 3.53 -7.30
C TYR A 157 5.79 2.46 -8.40
N ASP A 158 6.86 1.67 -8.55
CA ASP A 158 6.92 0.61 -9.55
C ASP A 158 5.95 -0.54 -9.22
N LEU A 159 5.72 -0.85 -7.93
CA LEU A 159 4.69 -1.82 -7.53
C LEU A 159 3.27 -1.34 -7.86
N ALA A 160 2.95 -0.07 -7.61
CA ALA A 160 1.64 0.49 -7.95
C ALA A 160 1.41 0.53 -9.47
N ARG A 161 2.46 0.88 -10.24
CA ARG A 161 2.42 0.79 -11.71
C ARG A 161 2.18 -0.64 -12.19
N LEU A 162 2.90 -1.62 -11.64
CA LEU A 162 2.68 -3.04 -11.94
C LEU A 162 1.24 -3.46 -11.63
N ARG A 163 0.68 -2.99 -10.52
CA ARG A 163 -0.71 -3.27 -10.15
C ARG A 163 -1.72 -2.52 -11.03
N GLY A 164 -1.34 -1.41 -11.64
CA GLY A 164 -2.20 -0.58 -12.48
C GLY A 164 -3.12 0.36 -11.69
N ILE A 165 -2.71 0.72 -10.48
CA ILE A 165 -3.44 1.63 -9.59
C ILE A 165 -2.70 2.96 -9.49
N GLU A 166 -3.40 4.00 -9.04
CA GLU A 166 -2.79 5.31 -8.87
C GLU A 166 -1.84 5.33 -7.67
N TYR A 167 -0.74 6.07 -7.81
CA TYR A 167 0.22 6.27 -6.74
C TYR A 167 0.53 7.76 -6.62
N ILE A 168 0.52 8.27 -5.39
CA ILE A 168 1.00 9.59 -5.05
C ILE A 168 1.98 9.53 -3.87
N THR A 169 2.82 10.54 -3.79
CA THR A 169 3.65 10.86 -2.62
C THR A 169 3.75 12.38 -2.51
N TRP A 170 4.50 12.88 -1.54
CA TRP A 170 4.67 14.33 -1.37
C TRP A 170 5.34 14.96 -2.57
N GLU A 171 4.79 16.08 -3.03
CA GLU A 171 5.39 16.92 -4.08
C GLU A 171 6.53 17.77 -3.53
N LYS A 172 6.47 18.13 -2.24
CA LYS A 172 7.46 18.95 -1.55
C LYS A 172 7.99 18.24 -0.31
N GLY A 173 9.32 18.12 -0.21
CA GLY A 173 9.99 17.43 0.89
C GLY A 173 9.99 18.20 2.22
N ASP A 174 9.72 19.50 2.20
CA ASP A 174 9.65 20.38 3.39
C ASP A 174 8.35 20.23 4.19
N LYS A 175 7.49 19.29 3.79
CA LYS A 175 6.20 18.96 4.42
C LYS A 175 6.26 17.76 5.37
N ILE A 176 7.48 17.28 5.61
CA ILE A 176 7.77 16.11 6.43
C ILE A 176 8.87 16.51 7.40
N TRP A 177 8.56 16.50 8.70
CA TRP A 177 9.52 16.85 9.74
C TRP A 177 9.89 15.64 10.57
N LYS A 178 11.19 15.48 10.85
CA LYS A 178 11.68 14.44 11.76
C LYS A 178 11.42 14.89 13.21
N GLU A 179 10.91 13.99 14.05
CA GLU A 179 10.80 14.23 15.50
C GLU A 179 12.18 14.31 16.15
N ALA A 180 13.06 13.36 15.81
CA ALA A 180 14.46 13.29 16.23
C ALA A 180 15.27 12.47 15.21
N GLU A 181 16.57 12.70 15.13
CA GLU A 181 17.43 11.90 14.25
C GLU A 181 17.54 10.47 14.77
N GLY A 182 17.10 9.51 13.95
CA GLY A 182 17.22 8.08 14.25
C GLY A 182 18.53 7.51 13.73
N TYR A 183 19.14 6.59 14.48
CA TYR A 183 20.42 5.99 14.11
C TYR A 183 20.29 4.49 13.83
N SER A 184 20.99 4.02 12.80
CA SER A 184 21.06 2.60 12.45
C SER A 184 21.84 1.81 13.52
N PRO A 185 21.30 0.73 14.08
CA PRO A 185 22.00 -0.09 15.07
C PRO A 185 23.27 -0.77 14.51
N THR A 186 23.35 -0.97 13.20
CA THR A 186 24.48 -1.66 12.56
C THR A 186 25.59 -0.71 12.14
N SER A 187 25.25 0.48 11.65
CA SER A 187 26.22 1.42 11.09
C SER A 187 26.47 2.65 11.95
N GLY A 188 25.65 2.91 12.98
CA GLY A 188 25.74 4.10 13.83
C GLY A 188 25.38 5.42 13.13
N ASN A 189 25.14 5.41 11.82
CA ASN A 189 24.81 6.59 11.02
C ASN A 189 23.33 6.96 11.12
N PRO A 190 22.98 8.24 10.90
CA PRO A 190 21.61 8.69 10.71
C PRO A 190 20.88 7.85 9.67
N SER A 191 19.61 7.51 9.94
CA SER A 191 18.82 6.66 9.07
C SER A 191 17.33 6.99 9.15
N PRO A 192 16.70 7.29 8.00
CA PRO A 192 15.26 7.53 7.93
C PRO A 192 14.41 6.36 8.44
N LYS A 193 14.95 5.13 8.43
CA LYS A 193 14.26 3.92 8.88
C LYS A 193 14.08 3.83 10.39
N PHE A 194 14.86 4.60 11.15
CA PHE A 194 14.87 4.62 12.62
C PHE A 194 14.33 5.95 13.18
N THR A 195 13.65 6.74 12.35
CA THR A 195 13.13 8.08 12.69
C THR A 195 11.61 8.08 12.68
N ASN A 196 10.97 8.92 13.49
CA ASN A 196 9.53 9.22 13.46
C ASN A 196 9.28 10.57 12.80
N TYR A 197 8.06 10.76 12.28
CA TYR A 197 7.74 11.89 11.42
C TYR A 197 6.47 12.60 11.84
N THR A 198 6.49 13.92 11.76
CA THR A 198 5.31 14.79 11.77
C THR A 198 5.05 15.24 10.33
N LEU A 199 3.79 15.26 9.92
CA LEU A 199 3.39 15.51 8.54
C LEU A 199 2.49 16.74 8.45
N ASP A 200 2.63 17.50 7.37
CA ASP A 200 1.81 18.69 7.12
C ASP A 200 0.36 18.31 6.83
N VAL A 201 -0.56 18.82 7.66
CA VAL A 201 -1.99 18.49 7.58
C VAL A 201 -2.62 19.09 6.33
N GLU A 202 -2.31 20.34 6.00
CA GLU A 202 -2.94 21.06 4.88
C GLU A 202 -2.55 20.44 3.54
N GLU A 203 -1.26 20.14 3.38
CA GLU A 203 -0.75 19.51 2.18
C GLU A 203 -1.25 18.06 2.06
N LEU A 204 -1.35 17.32 3.17
CA LEU A 204 -1.99 16.00 3.16
C LEU A 204 -3.44 16.09 2.68
N MET A 205 -4.21 17.05 3.21
CA MET A 205 -5.60 17.23 2.82
C MET A 205 -5.72 17.57 1.33
N ARG A 206 -4.87 18.46 0.81
CA ARG A 206 -4.84 18.78 -0.64
C ARG A 206 -4.59 17.55 -1.50
N LEU A 207 -3.58 16.75 -1.14
CA LEU A 207 -3.20 15.56 -1.91
C LEU A 207 -4.27 14.46 -1.85
N VAL A 208 -4.80 14.17 -0.65
CA VAL A 208 -5.76 13.07 -0.45
C VAL A 208 -7.13 13.42 -1.00
N THR A 209 -7.59 14.67 -0.90
CA THR A 209 -8.86 15.11 -1.54
C THR A 209 -8.77 15.02 -3.06
N GLY A 210 -7.69 15.50 -3.66
CA GLY A 210 -7.47 15.37 -5.10
C GLY A 210 -7.41 13.91 -5.58
N LEU A 211 -6.77 13.03 -4.81
CA LEU A 211 -6.80 11.58 -5.08
C LEU A 211 -8.22 11.00 -4.91
N GLY A 212 -8.93 11.43 -3.87
CA GLY A 212 -10.30 11.02 -3.57
C GLY A 212 -11.26 11.32 -4.71
N ASP A 213 -11.16 12.48 -5.33
CA ASP A 213 -11.98 12.86 -6.47
C ASP A 213 -11.73 11.96 -7.68
N ARG A 214 -10.46 11.72 -8.03
CA ARG A 214 -10.08 10.81 -9.15
C ARG A 214 -10.47 9.35 -8.89
N VAL A 215 -10.31 8.89 -7.64
CA VAL A 215 -10.73 7.54 -7.24
C VAL A 215 -12.25 7.39 -7.32
N ARG A 216 -13.00 8.40 -6.88
CA ARG A 216 -14.46 8.42 -6.95
C ARG A 216 -14.96 8.37 -8.40
N GLU A 217 -14.36 9.17 -9.28
CA GLU A 217 -14.66 9.17 -10.73
C GLU A 217 -14.47 7.78 -11.34
N ARG A 218 -13.28 7.17 -11.20
CA ARG A 218 -13.01 5.81 -11.71
C ARG A 218 -13.93 4.75 -11.13
N LYS A 219 -14.29 4.88 -9.85
CA LYS A 219 -15.22 3.96 -9.18
C LYS A 219 -16.63 4.06 -9.77
N MET A 220 -17.10 5.27 -10.07
CA MET A 220 -18.38 5.52 -10.75
C MET A 220 -18.38 4.97 -12.18
N GLU A 221 -17.34 5.24 -12.97
CA GLU A 221 -17.18 4.71 -14.33
C GLU A 221 -17.27 3.18 -14.35
N ARG A 222 -16.53 2.53 -13.44
CA ARG A 222 -16.53 1.07 -13.35
C ARG A 222 -17.88 0.53 -12.90
N HIS A 223 -18.56 1.21 -11.98
CA HIS A 223 -19.90 0.82 -11.56
C HIS A 223 -20.88 0.89 -12.72
N ALA A 224 -20.85 1.98 -13.50
CA ALA A 224 -21.69 2.13 -14.69
C ALA A 224 -21.38 1.07 -15.77
N HIS A 225 -20.11 0.74 -16.01
CA HIS A 225 -19.73 -0.38 -16.87
C HIS A 225 -20.28 -1.72 -16.38
N SER A 226 -20.26 -1.98 -15.07
CA SER A 226 -20.80 -3.23 -14.50
C SER A 226 -22.32 -3.36 -14.65
N LEU A 227 -23.03 -2.24 -14.80
CA LEU A 227 -24.47 -2.16 -15.05
C LEU A 227 -24.82 -2.19 -16.55
N GLY A 228 -23.84 -2.24 -17.45
CA GLY A 228 -24.07 -2.20 -18.90
C GLY A 228 -24.52 -0.83 -19.43
N LEU A 229 -24.31 0.24 -18.66
CA LEU A 229 -24.74 1.61 -19.03
C LEU A 229 -23.82 2.28 -20.07
N PHE A 230 -22.72 1.64 -20.44
CA PHE A 230 -21.85 2.04 -21.55
C PHE A 230 -21.77 0.90 -22.56
N THR A 231 -22.49 1.05 -23.69
CA THR A 231 -22.23 0.28 -24.91
C THR A 231 -21.03 0.89 -25.60
N THR A 232 -19.96 0.12 -25.81
CA THR A 232 -18.89 0.50 -26.73
C THR A 232 -19.51 0.73 -28.11
N SER A 233 -19.56 1.98 -28.56
CA SER A 233 -19.75 2.35 -29.96
C SER A 233 -18.47 2.11 -30.75
#